data_AF-A0A843FYE5-F1
#
_entry.id   AF-A0A843FYE5-F1
#
_cell.length_a   1.000
_cell.length_b   1.000
_cell.length_c   1.000
_cell.angle_alpha   90.00
_cell.angle_beta   90.00
_cell.angle_gamma   90.00
#
_symmetry.space_group_name_H-M   'P 1'
#
loop_
_entity.id
_entity.type
_entity.pdbx_description
1 polymer ?
#
loop_
_entity_poly.entity_id
_entity_poly.type
_entity_poly.pdbx_seq_one_letter_code
_entity_poly.pdbx_strand_id
1 'polypeptide(L)'
;MASSNINILGIIGIVGAILMIVGVFLAWAELNILGVSLGTISGWDIFSNSDVGSIVDYTFTPLVALIGGILAIVLMVIPTFANTETMQKASNILGIISIIIAIAVIVLGILFMTQSWDVLGKNISMMNYIQYGFWLTLIGAIITAIGGIMPIAKNRMS
;
A
#
# COMPACT_ATOMS: atom_id res chain seq x y z
N MET A 1 29.91 7.28 -23.08
CA MET A 1 28.81 6.40 -22.63
C MET A 1 28.36 6.91 -21.28
N ALA A 2 27.19 7.54 -21.19
CA ALA A 2 26.64 7.95 -19.90
C ALA A 2 26.25 6.68 -19.14
N SER A 3 26.86 6.41 -17.99
CA SER A 3 26.38 5.35 -17.12
C SER A 3 24.95 5.72 -16.72
N SER A 4 23.96 4.92 -17.14
CA SER A 4 22.62 5.03 -16.57
C SER A 4 22.75 4.65 -15.10
N ASN A 5 22.83 5.64 -14.22
CA ASN A 5 22.89 5.42 -12.78
C ASN A 5 21.50 5.00 -12.32
N ILE A 6 21.24 3.69 -12.41
CA ILE A 6 20.01 3.06 -11.94
C ILE A 6 19.83 3.40 -10.47
N ASN A 7 18.60 3.80 -10.12
CA ASN A 7 18.30 4.31 -8.80
C ASN A 7 17.87 3.19 -7.83
N ILE A 8 18.76 2.76 -6.94
CA ILE A 8 18.50 1.60 -6.06
C ILE A 8 17.29 1.82 -5.13
N LEU A 9 17.10 3.00 -4.51
CA LEU A 9 15.88 3.20 -3.70
C LEU A 9 14.62 3.32 -4.56
N GLY A 10 14.74 3.70 -5.84
CA GLY A 10 13.63 3.63 -6.79
C GLY A 10 13.17 2.18 -7.03
N ILE A 11 14.13 1.26 -7.17
CA ILE A 11 13.84 -0.19 -7.22
C ILE A 11 13.18 -0.65 -5.92
N ILE A 12 13.72 -0.24 -4.75
CA ILE A 12 13.13 -0.57 -3.45
C ILE A 12 11.68 -0.07 -3.37
N GLY A 13 11.41 1.15 -3.84
CA GLY A 13 10.07 1.70 -3.92
C GLY A 13 9.15 0.84 -4.78
N ILE A 14 9.59 0.42 -5.97
CA ILE A 14 8.83 -0.49 -6.86
C ILE A 14 8.54 -1.82 -6.16
N VAL A 15 9.52 -2.40 -5.44
CA VAL A 15 9.29 -3.61 -4.64
C VAL A 15 8.21 -3.37 -3.58
N GLY A 16 8.27 -2.24 -2.87
CA GLY A 16 7.22 -1.84 -1.93
C GLY A 16 5.84 -1.77 -2.59
N ALA A 17 5.75 -1.21 -3.79
CA ALA A 17 4.50 -1.08 -4.52
C ALA A 17 3.95 -2.45 -4.97
N ILE A 18 4.83 -3.39 -5.33
CA ILE A 18 4.46 -4.79 -5.60
C ILE A 18 3.91 -5.47 -4.33
N LEU A 19 4.57 -5.29 -3.19
CA LEU A 19 4.09 -5.83 -1.91
C LEU A 19 2.70 -5.27 -1.55
N MET A 20 2.47 -3.99 -1.84
CA MET A 20 1.17 -3.34 -1.66
C MET A 20 0.07 -4.05 -2.46
N ILE A 21 0.33 -4.34 -3.74
CA ILE A 21 -0.58 -5.04 -4.65
C ILE A 21 -0.83 -6.48 -4.19
N VAL A 22 0.25 -7.23 -3.94
CA VAL A 22 0.15 -8.65 -3.56
C VAL A 22 -0.59 -8.80 -2.23
N GLY A 23 -0.33 -7.91 -1.26
CA GLY A 23 -0.99 -7.91 0.03
C GLY A 23 -2.52 -7.82 -0.04
N VAL A 24 -3.08 -7.14 -1.06
CA VAL A 24 -4.54 -7.04 -1.26
C VAL A 24 -5.20 -8.40 -1.50
N PHE A 25 -4.50 -9.32 -2.15
CA PHE A 25 -5.02 -10.65 -2.47
C PHE A 25 -4.75 -11.70 -1.38
N LEU A 26 -4.08 -11.30 -0.30
CA LEU A 26 -3.80 -12.16 0.86
C LEU A 26 -4.82 -11.90 1.98
N ALA A 27 -4.80 -12.75 3.00
CA ALA A 27 -5.68 -12.62 4.17
C ALA A 27 -5.47 -11.28 4.89
N TRP A 28 -6.53 -10.49 5.01
CA TRP A 28 -6.54 -9.23 5.77
C TRP A 28 -7.17 -9.38 7.14
N ALA A 29 -8.16 -10.26 7.27
CA ALA A 29 -8.84 -10.54 8.53
C ALA A 29 -9.10 -12.04 8.67
N GLU A 30 -9.15 -12.52 9.91
CA GLU A 30 -9.66 -13.86 10.23
C GLU A 30 -10.82 -13.73 11.20
N LEU A 31 -11.99 -14.24 10.82
CA LEU A 31 -13.13 -14.24 11.72
C LEU A 31 -13.01 -15.43 12.66
N ASN A 32 -12.80 -15.17 13.95
CA ASN A 32 -12.81 -16.20 14.98
C ASN A 32 -13.89 -15.88 16.02
N ILE A 33 -14.83 -16.82 16.19
CA ILE A 33 -15.88 -16.72 17.20
C ILE A 33 -15.64 -17.81 18.25
N LEU A 34 -15.38 -17.40 19.49
CA LEU A 34 -15.22 -18.30 20.64
C LEU A 34 -14.11 -19.36 20.46
N GLY A 35 -13.05 -19.04 19.71
CA GLY A 35 -11.94 -19.96 19.46
C GLY A 35 -12.09 -20.80 18.19
N VAL A 36 -13.22 -20.70 17.48
CA VAL A 36 -13.44 -21.37 16.19
C VAL A 36 -13.16 -20.40 15.05
N SER A 37 -12.15 -20.71 14.22
CA SER A 37 -11.89 -19.99 12.97
C SER A 37 -13.01 -20.26 11.97
N LEU A 38 -13.66 -19.20 11.50
CA LEU A 38 -14.67 -19.21 10.45
C LEU A 38 -14.06 -18.99 9.06
N GLY A 39 -12.76 -18.75 8.99
CA GLY A 39 -12.02 -18.53 7.76
C GLY A 39 -11.36 -17.16 7.68
N THR A 40 -10.48 -17.04 6.69
CA THR A 40 -9.76 -15.81 6.37
C THR A 40 -10.45 -15.07 5.24
N ILE A 41 -10.52 -13.76 5.36
CA ILE A 41 -11.07 -12.84 4.36
C ILE A 41 -9.91 -12.08 3.75
N SER A 42 -9.79 -12.09 2.41
CA SER A 42 -8.77 -11.30 1.73
C SER A 42 -9.14 -9.81 1.65
N GLY A 43 -8.16 -8.95 1.37
CA GLY A 43 -8.42 -7.54 1.07
C GLY A 43 -9.39 -7.39 -0.11
N TRP A 44 -9.24 -8.22 -1.14
CA TRP A 44 -10.15 -8.20 -2.28
C TRP A 44 -11.58 -8.59 -1.91
N ASP A 45 -11.77 -9.57 -1.03
CA ASP A 45 -13.10 -9.97 -0.57
C ASP A 45 -13.79 -8.85 0.21
N ILE A 46 -13.05 -8.11 1.05
CA ILE A 46 -13.58 -6.94 1.79
C ILE A 46 -14.20 -5.90 0.85
N PHE A 47 -13.62 -5.71 -0.33
CA PHE A 47 -14.12 -4.75 -1.32
C PHE A 47 -15.22 -5.35 -2.21
N SER A 48 -15.02 -6.58 -2.69
CA SER A 48 -15.83 -7.17 -3.77
C SER A 48 -17.05 -7.95 -3.29
N ASN A 49 -17.05 -8.42 -2.03
CA ASN A 49 -18.15 -9.18 -1.46
C ASN A 49 -19.11 -8.25 -0.71
N SER A 50 -20.35 -8.12 -1.21
CA SER A 50 -21.38 -7.26 -0.62
C SER A 50 -21.75 -7.64 0.81
N ASP A 51 -21.67 -8.93 1.16
CA ASP A 51 -22.04 -9.41 2.48
C ASP A 51 -21.02 -8.95 3.51
N VAL A 52 -19.73 -9.00 3.15
CA VAL A 52 -18.63 -8.44 3.96
C VAL A 52 -18.70 -6.91 3.95
N GLY A 53 -18.97 -6.29 2.80
CA GLY A 53 -19.00 -4.84 2.69
C GLY A 53 -20.09 -4.14 3.51
N SER A 54 -21.14 -4.87 3.92
CA SER A 54 -22.24 -4.35 4.72
C SER A 54 -21.94 -4.19 6.22
N ILE A 55 -20.89 -4.86 6.72
CA ILE A 55 -20.52 -4.90 8.15
C ILE A 55 -19.20 -4.17 8.44
N VAL A 56 -18.57 -3.60 7.41
CA VAL A 56 -17.22 -3.02 7.46
C VAL A 56 -17.27 -1.61 6.89
N ASP A 57 -16.74 -0.63 7.62
CA ASP A 57 -16.48 0.69 7.05
C ASP A 57 -15.14 0.68 6.29
N TYR A 58 -14.94 1.63 5.38
CA TYR A 58 -13.70 1.74 4.60
C TYR A 58 -13.36 0.49 3.76
N THR A 59 -14.38 -0.21 3.27
CA THR A 59 -14.29 -1.37 2.35
C THR A 59 -13.55 -1.06 1.05
N PHE A 60 -13.41 0.21 0.70
CA PHE A 60 -12.63 0.68 -0.44
C PHE A 60 -11.11 0.72 -0.19
N THR A 61 -10.65 0.54 1.06
CA THR A 61 -9.21 0.58 1.41
C THR A 61 -8.36 -0.40 0.59
N PRO A 62 -8.75 -1.67 0.41
CA PRO A 62 -8.02 -2.61 -0.43
C PRO A 62 -7.96 -2.19 -1.90
N LEU A 63 -9.03 -1.58 -2.42
CA LEU A 63 -9.05 -1.05 -3.78
C LEU A 63 -8.07 0.13 -3.93
N VAL A 64 -8.06 1.06 -2.96
CA VAL A 64 -7.14 2.20 -2.97
C VAL A 64 -5.69 1.73 -2.86
N ALA A 65 -5.41 0.70 -2.05
CA ALA A 65 -4.09 0.08 -1.98
C ALA A 65 -3.66 -0.56 -3.31
N LEU A 66 -4.58 -1.27 -3.98
CA LEU A 66 -4.32 -1.88 -5.29
C LEU A 66 -3.99 -0.84 -6.36
N ILE A 67 -4.87 0.15 -6.54
CA ILE A 67 -4.68 1.23 -7.52
C ILE A 67 -3.44 2.06 -7.16
N GLY A 68 -3.27 2.36 -5.88
CA GLY A 68 -2.12 3.10 -5.37
C GLY A 68 -0.81 2.40 -5.67
N GLY A 69 -0.74 1.08 -5.47
CA GLY A 69 0.44 0.28 -5.85
C GLY A 69 0.71 0.28 -7.35
N ILE A 70 -0.32 0.11 -8.19
CA ILE A 70 -0.15 0.15 -9.65
C ILE A 70 0.37 1.52 -10.10
N LEU A 71 -0.24 2.61 -9.62
CA LEU A 71 0.19 3.96 -9.95
C LEU A 71 1.61 4.23 -9.44
N ALA A 72 1.94 3.81 -8.21
CA ALA A 72 3.28 3.98 -7.66
C ALA A 72 4.35 3.28 -8.50
N ILE A 73 4.09 2.06 -9.00
CA ILE A 73 5.01 1.38 -9.94
C ILE A 73 5.25 2.27 -11.16
N VAL A 74 4.19 2.70 -11.84
CA VAL A 74 4.28 3.52 -13.07
C VAL A 74 5.04 4.82 -12.80
N LEU A 75 4.71 5.51 -11.71
CA LEU A 75 5.33 6.78 -11.33
C LEU A 75 6.81 6.63 -10.97
N MET A 76 7.22 5.48 -10.43
CA MET A 76 8.60 5.22 -10.04
C MET A 76 9.48 4.68 -11.17
N VAL A 77 8.93 4.21 -12.29
CA VAL A 77 9.74 3.75 -13.44
C VAL A 77 10.68 4.85 -13.92
N ILE A 78 10.15 6.05 -14.19
CA ILE A 78 10.94 7.16 -14.74
C ILE A 78 12.04 7.62 -13.75
N PRO A 79 11.74 7.93 -12.47
CA PRO A 79 12.77 8.27 -11.49
C PRO A 79 13.80 7.16 -11.22
N THR A 80 13.48 5.91 -11.54
CA THR A 80 14.37 4.76 -11.32
C THR A 80 15.33 4.52 -12.49
N PHE A 81 14.81 4.56 -13.72
CA PHE A 81 15.56 4.16 -14.91
C PHE A 81 16.00 5.33 -15.81
N ALA A 82 15.32 6.48 -15.73
CA ALA A 82 15.58 7.66 -16.55
C ALA A 82 16.05 8.87 -15.70
N ASN A 83 16.87 8.61 -14.68
CA ASN A 83 17.37 9.61 -13.74
C ASN A 83 18.51 10.47 -14.35
N THR A 84 18.19 11.29 -15.34
CA THR A 84 19.09 12.26 -15.99
C THR A 84 18.89 13.67 -15.44
N GLU A 85 19.90 14.54 -15.59
CA GLU A 85 19.82 15.96 -15.15
C GLU A 85 18.65 16.72 -15.81
N THR A 86 18.34 16.42 -17.07
CA THR A 86 17.23 17.05 -17.79
C THR A 86 15.86 16.63 -17.27
N MET A 87 15.73 15.42 -16.70
CA MET A 87 14.46 14.89 -16.17
C MET A 87 14.36 14.97 -14.65
N GLN A 88 15.27 15.70 -14.01
CA GLN A 88 15.38 15.75 -12.56
C GLN A 88 14.13 16.36 -11.89
N LYS A 89 13.60 17.46 -12.44
CA LYS A 89 12.36 18.10 -11.95
C LYS A 89 11.15 17.17 -12.08
N ALA A 90 11.02 16.50 -13.23
CA ALA A 90 9.94 15.54 -13.47
C ALA A 90 10.05 14.35 -12.50
N SER A 91 11.26 13.81 -12.32
CA SER A 91 11.52 12.71 -11.38
C SER A 91 11.13 13.04 -9.95
N ASN A 92 11.39 14.28 -9.51
CA ASN A 92 10.97 14.76 -8.19
C ASN A 92 9.45 14.82 -8.04
N ILE A 93 8.76 15.39 -9.03
CA ILE A 93 7.30 15.51 -8.99
C ILE A 93 6.68 14.11 -8.94
N LEU A 94 7.15 13.19 -9.78
CA LEU A 94 6.67 11.80 -9.80
C LEU A 94 6.95 11.08 -8.46
N GLY A 95 8.13 11.28 -7.87
CA GLY A 95 8.47 10.77 -6.55
C GLY A 95 7.55 11.31 -5.44
N ILE A 96 7.27 12.62 -5.46
CA ILE A 96 6.34 13.27 -4.51
C ILE A 96 4.93 12.69 -4.65
N ILE A 97 4.43 12.53 -5.88
CA ILE A 97 3.10 11.94 -6.11
C ILE A 97 3.06 10.51 -5.58
N SER A 98 4.11 9.72 -5.81
CA SER A 98 4.22 8.36 -5.26
C SER A 98 4.20 8.35 -3.73
N ILE A 99 4.86 9.31 -3.07
CA ILE A 99 4.81 9.47 -1.60
C ILE A 99 3.39 9.78 -1.15
N ILE A 100 2.69 10.71 -1.80
CA ILE A 100 1.32 11.10 -1.43
C ILE A 100 0.39 9.90 -1.52
N ILE A 101 0.48 9.12 -2.60
CA ILE A 101 -0.30 7.89 -2.78
C ILE A 101 0.00 6.89 -1.66
N ALA A 102 1.27 6.65 -1.35
CA ALA A 102 1.66 5.74 -0.28
C ALA A 102 1.13 6.20 1.09
N ILE A 103 1.20 7.50 1.39
CA ILE A 103 0.65 8.07 2.63
C ILE A 103 -0.87 7.88 2.68
N ALA A 104 -1.59 8.08 1.58
CA ALA A 104 -3.03 7.86 1.53
C ALA A 104 -3.39 6.41 1.87
N VAL A 105 -2.64 5.44 1.34
CA VAL A 105 -2.82 4.01 1.67
C VAL A 105 -2.50 3.73 3.14
N ILE A 106 -1.45 4.32 3.70
CA ILE A 106 -1.11 4.18 5.12
C ILE A 106 -2.23 4.72 6.01
N VAL A 107 -2.72 5.93 5.73
CA VAL A 107 -3.79 6.56 6.51
C VAL A 107 -5.06 5.72 6.45
N LEU A 108 -5.48 5.28 5.26
CA LEU A 108 -6.66 4.43 5.12
C LEU A 108 -6.48 3.07 5.79
N GLY A 109 -5.29 2.46 5.69
CA GLY A 109 -4.97 1.23 6.41
C GLY A 109 -5.08 1.38 7.92
N ILE A 110 -4.56 2.48 8.47
CA ILE A 110 -4.70 2.80 9.90
C ILE A 110 -6.16 2.96 10.29
N LEU A 111 -6.94 3.73 9.54
CA LEU A 111 -8.37 3.91 9.79
C LEU A 111 -9.12 2.57 9.73
N PHE A 112 -8.79 1.72 8.77
CA PHE A 112 -9.34 0.37 8.64
C PHE A 112 -9.09 -0.50 9.89
N MET A 113 -7.85 -0.59 10.38
CA MET A 113 -7.54 -1.44 11.54
C MET A 113 -8.12 -0.93 12.86
N THR A 114 -8.40 0.37 12.97
CA THR A 114 -8.98 0.96 14.18
C THR A 114 -10.49 0.73 14.33
N GLN A 115 -11.13 0.14 13.32
CA GLN A 115 -12.57 -0.10 13.36
C GLN A 115 -12.98 -1.23 14.28
N SER A 116 -14.26 -1.18 14.66
CA SER A 116 -14.99 -2.32 15.19
C SER A 116 -15.98 -2.83 14.14
N TRP A 117 -16.05 -4.15 13.95
CA TRP A 117 -17.05 -4.78 13.09
C TRP A 117 -18.21 -5.29 13.94
N ASP A 118 -19.43 -5.19 13.43
CA ASP A 118 -20.58 -5.86 14.02
C ASP A 118 -20.69 -7.27 13.42
N VAL A 119 -20.32 -8.27 14.23
CA VAL A 119 -20.46 -9.67 13.88
C VAL A 119 -21.47 -10.32 14.82
N LEU A 120 -22.64 -10.66 14.29
CA LEU A 120 -23.75 -11.28 15.03
C LEU A 120 -24.22 -10.45 16.24
N GLY A 121 -24.26 -9.12 16.12
CA GLY A 121 -24.69 -8.22 17.19
C GLY A 121 -23.62 -7.95 18.25
N LYS A 122 -22.36 -8.30 17.97
CA LYS A 122 -21.20 -8.02 18.84
C LYS A 122 -20.19 -7.16 18.08
N ASN A 123 -19.87 -6.02 18.68
CA ASN A 123 -18.77 -5.18 18.23
C ASN A 123 -17.42 -5.85 18.57
N ILE A 124 -16.70 -6.28 17.54
CA ILE A 124 -15.36 -6.85 17.66
C ILE A 124 -14.32 -5.85 17.14
N SER A 125 -13.24 -5.62 17.90
CA SER A 125 -12.15 -4.76 17.46
C SER A 125 -11.32 -5.47 16.40
N MET A 126 -11.13 -4.83 15.24
CA MET A 126 -10.40 -5.41 14.12
C MET A 126 -8.93 -5.67 14.42
N MET A 127 -8.31 -4.86 15.27
CA MET A 127 -6.89 -4.97 15.60
C MET A 127 -6.47 -6.37 16.04
N ASN A 128 -7.38 -7.13 16.68
CA ASN A 128 -7.11 -8.49 17.15
C ASN A 128 -7.23 -9.58 16.07
N TYR A 129 -7.79 -9.24 14.91
CA TYR A 129 -8.11 -10.17 13.82
C TYR A 129 -7.37 -9.82 12.52
N ILE A 130 -6.55 -8.75 12.51
CA ILE A 130 -5.74 -8.37 11.35
C ILE A 130 -4.71 -9.46 11.03
N GLN A 131 -4.64 -9.81 9.75
CA GLN A 131 -3.77 -10.85 9.21
C GLN A 131 -2.62 -10.27 8.39
N TYR A 132 -1.71 -11.16 7.96
CA TYR A 132 -0.44 -10.79 7.32
C TYR A 132 -0.59 -10.04 5.99
N GLY A 133 -1.68 -10.24 5.23
CA GLY A 133 -1.93 -9.53 3.98
C GLY A 133 -2.09 -8.03 4.17
N PHE A 134 -2.79 -7.61 5.23
CA PHE A 134 -2.91 -6.20 5.60
C PHE A 134 -1.54 -5.60 5.97
N TRP A 135 -0.77 -6.29 6.81
CA TRP A 135 0.56 -5.82 7.21
C TRP A 135 1.51 -5.73 6.02
N LEU A 136 1.45 -6.69 5.09
CA LEU A 136 2.23 -6.67 3.86
C LEU A 136 1.88 -5.45 3.01
N THR A 137 0.59 -5.12 2.89
CA THR A 137 0.14 -3.92 2.18
C THR A 137 0.67 -2.65 2.84
N LEU A 138 0.58 -2.55 4.17
CA LEU A 138 1.05 -1.38 4.92
C LEU A 138 2.57 -1.19 4.82
N ILE A 139 3.33 -2.28 4.97
CA ILE A 139 4.79 -2.29 4.80
C ILE A 139 5.15 -1.91 3.36
N GLY A 140 4.43 -2.45 2.37
CA GLY A 140 4.60 -2.09 0.97
C GLY A 140 4.43 -0.60 0.71
N ALA A 141 3.42 0.03 1.31
CA ALA A 141 3.21 1.46 1.23
C ALA A 141 4.35 2.26 1.89
N ILE A 142 4.83 1.85 3.07
CA ILE A 142 5.98 2.51 3.74
C ILE A 142 7.24 2.43 2.87
N ILE A 143 7.55 1.26 2.32
CA ILE A 143 8.72 1.06 1.44
C ILE A 143 8.59 1.91 0.17
N THR A 144 7.38 1.97 -0.40
CA THR A 144 7.06 2.85 -1.55
C THR A 144 7.33 4.31 -1.24
N ALA A 145 6.89 4.80 -0.07
CA ALA A 145 7.14 6.17 0.35
C ALA A 145 8.64 6.46 0.48
N ILE A 146 9.41 5.54 1.06
CA ILE A 146 10.88 5.67 1.16
C ILE A 146 11.52 5.75 -0.23
N GLY A 147 11.09 4.92 -1.17
CA GLY A 147 11.59 4.96 -2.56
C GLY A 147 11.29 6.29 -3.27
N GLY A 148 10.13 6.89 -3.01
CA GLY A 148 9.73 8.18 -3.56
C GLY A 148 10.51 9.39 -3.03
N ILE A 149 11.23 9.27 -1.90
CA ILE A 149 12.05 10.36 -1.33
C ILE A 149 13.34 10.55 -2.14
N MET A 150 13.83 9.50 -2.80
CA MET A 150 15.16 9.49 -3.42
C MET A 150 15.39 10.53 -4.53
N PRO A 151 14.46 10.77 -5.47
CA PRO A 151 14.61 11.82 -6.47
C PRO A 151 14.86 13.19 -5.79
N ILE A 152 14.15 13.44 -4.68
CA ILE A 152 14.23 14.68 -3.92
C ILE A 152 15.57 14.80 -3.18
N ALA A 153 16.03 13.72 -2.56
CA ALA A 153 17.27 13.70 -1.79
C ALA A 153 18.52 13.89 -2.67
N LYS A 154 18.52 13.28 -3.88
CA LYS A 154 19.64 13.40 -4.83
C LYS A 154 19.86 14.84 -5.28
N ASN A 155 18.80 15.64 -5.39
CA ASN A 155 18.89 17.06 -5.78
C ASN A 155 19.50 18.00 -4.74
N ARG A 156 19.62 17.57 -3.48
CA ARG A 156 20.25 18.39 -2.43
C ARG A 156 21.74 18.10 -2.26
N MET A 157 22.24 17.06 -2.91
CA MET A 157 23.64 16.62 -2.82
C MET A 157 24.45 16.95 -4.08
N SER A 158 23.80 17.43 -5.15
CA SER A 158 24.43 18.02 -6.34
C SER A 158 24.45 19.53 -6.24
#